data_AF-A0A1B9F266-F1
#
_entry.id   AF-A0A1B9F266-F1
#
_cell.length_a   1.000
_cell.length_b   1.000
_cell.length_c   1.000
_cell.angle_alpha   90.00
_cell.angle_beta   90.00
_cell.angle_gamma   90.00
#
_symmetry.space_group_name_H-M   'P 1'
#
loop_
_entity.id
_entity.type
_entity.pdbx_description
1 polymer ?
#
loop_
_entity_poly.entity_id
_entity_poly.type
_entity_poly.pdbx_seq_one_letter_code
_entity_poly.pdbx_strand_id
1 'polypeptide(L)'
;MMQGVVRSKGHLWLCNRPDAVLAWRSAGPHLQLRESDRWLGPDDRLAWEAASPQRRTLASWFWHDYYGERRNEIVFTGVDLDEELLRSTLDATLLTDHELSLGREGWVSIHDPLLDVEGN
;
A
#
# COMPACT_ATOMS: atom_id res chain seq x y z
N MET A 1 0.94 21.34 -0.18
CA MET A 1 -0.45 20.94 -0.51
C MET A 1 -0.50 20.61 -1.99
N MET A 2 -1.02 19.44 -2.37
CA MET A 2 -1.14 19.01 -3.78
C MET A 2 -2.27 19.77 -4.47
N GLN A 3 -1.97 20.94 -5.05
CA GLN A 3 -2.93 21.70 -5.88
C GLN A 3 -3.32 20.87 -7.11
N GLY A 4 -4.62 20.78 -7.40
CA GLY A 4 -5.15 20.12 -8.61
C GLY A 4 -5.67 18.69 -8.44
N VAL A 5 -5.33 17.97 -7.36
CA VAL A 5 -5.88 16.63 -7.09
C VAL A 5 -7.34 16.75 -6.65
N VAL A 6 -8.25 16.23 -7.49
CA VAL A 6 -9.69 16.18 -7.20
C VAL A 6 -10.00 14.93 -6.36
N ARG A 7 -9.33 13.81 -6.68
CA ARG A 7 -9.54 12.51 -6.03
C ARG A 7 -8.28 11.67 -6.15
N SER A 8 -8.04 10.81 -5.17
CA SER A 8 -7.12 9.68 -5.31
C SER A 8 -7.69 8.41 -4.69
N LYS A 9 -7.31 7.24 -5.19
CA LYS A 9 -7.73 5.95 -4.64
C LYS A 9 -6.69 4.88 -4.92
N GLY A 10 -6.57 3.89 -4.04
CA GLY A 10 -5.56 2.85 -4.22
C GLY A 10 -5.48 1.87 -3.07
N HIS A 11 -4.45 1.03 -3.14
CA HIS A 11 -4.02 0.17 -2.05
C HIS A 11 -2.54 0.40 -1.76
N LEU A 12 -2.19 0.37 -0.48
CA LEU A 12 -0.82 0.48 -0.01
C LEU A 12 -0.43 -0.77 0.78
N TRP A 13 0.86 -1.07 0.71
CA TRP A 13 1.53 -2.02 1.56
C TRP A 13 2.52 -1.27 2.45
N LEU A 14 2.30 -1.32 3.76
CA LEU A 14 3.22 -0.79 4.76
C LEU A 14 4.04 -1.92 5.38
N CYS A 15 5.32 -1.67 5.58
CA CYS A 15 6.26 -2.65 6.12
C CYS A 15 5.90 -3.09 7.54
N ASN A 16 5.50 -2.16 8.39
CA ASN A 16 5.10 -2.38 9.78
C ASN A 16 3.72 -3.06 9.93
N ARG A 17 2.92 -3.13 8.85
CA ARG A 17 1.67 -3.90 8.75
C ARG A 17 1.73 -4.85 7.56
N PRO A 18 2.67 -5.83 7.56
CA PRO A 18 3.08 -6.52 6.36
C PRO A 18 1.99 -7.45 5.78
N ASP A 19 0.96 -7.77 6.55
CA ASP A 19 -0.15 -8.63 6.10
C ASP A 19 -1.39 -7.84 5.67
N ALA A 20 -1.48 -6.55 5.98
CA ALA A 20 -2.68 -5.76 5.73
C ALA A 20 -2.63 -5.05 4.38
N VAL A 21 -3.75 -5.12 3.65
CA VAL A 21 -4.02 -4.25 2.51
C VAL A 21 -4.62 -2.95 3.05
N LEU A 22 -3.94 -1.82 2.84
CA LEU A 22 -4.47 -0.52 3.23
C LEU A 22 -5.17 0.15 2.06
N ALA A 23 -6.47 0.41 2.17
CA ALA A 23 -7.19 1.23 1.21
C ALA A 23 -6.85 2.71 1.39
N TRP A 24 -6.35 3.32 0.31
CA TRP A 24 -6.16 4.77 0.17
C TRP A 24 -7.38 5.37 -0.52
N ARG A 25 -7.98 6.41 0.07
CA ARG A 25 -9.07 7.16 -0.55
C ARG A 25 -8.96 8.63 -0.21
N SER A 26 -8.90 9.50 -1.21
CA SER A 26 -9.03 10.94 -1.02
C SER A 26 -10.12 11.56 -1.90
N ALA A 27 -10.75 12.60 -1.39
CA ALA A 27 -11.68 13.46 -2.11
C ALA A 27 -11.50 14.90 -1.61
N GLY A 28 -11.07 15.80 -2.50
CA GLY A 28 -10.66 17.14 -2.10
C GLY A 28 -9.58 17.10 -1.00
N PRO A 29 -9.75 17.84 0.12
CA PRO A 29 -8.75 17.90 1.19
C PRO A 29 -8.77 16.67 2.12
N HIS A 30 -9.76 15.79 2.00
CA HIS A 30 -9.90 14.65 2.89
C HIS A 30 -9.14 13.44 2.36
N LEU A 31 -8.28 12.87 3.19
CA LEU A 31 -7.62 11.59 2.98
C LEU A 31 -8.07 10.59 4.06
N GLN A 32 -8.36 9.37 3.64
CA GLN A 32 -8.66 8.24 4.50
C GLN A 32 -7.77 7.06 4.13
N LEU A 33 -7.13 6.51 5.17
CA LEU A 33 -6.43 5.23 5.15
C LEU A 33 -7.18 4.25 6.03
N ARG A 34 -7.43 3.04 5.55
CA ARG A 34 -8.08 1.98 6.33
C ARG A 34 -7.56 0.62 5.92
N GLU A 35 -7.40 -0.29 6.89
CA GLU A 35 -7.26 -1.71 6.58
C GLU A 35 -8.53 -2.23 5.92
N SER A 36 -8.40 -2.84 4.74
CA SER A 36 -9.53 -3.35 3.95
C SER A 36 -9.53 -4.86 3.75
N ASP A 37 -8.35 -5.50 3.76
CA ASP A 37 -8.18 -6.93 3.50
C ASP A 37 -6.78 -7.37 3.99
N ARG A 38 -6.44 -8.65 3.79
CA ARG A 38 -5.09 -9.20 3.99
C ARG A 38 -4.47 -9.63 2.67
N TRP A 39 -3.17 -9.43 2.47
CA TRP A 39 -2.46 -9.82 1.25
C TRP A 39 -2.41 -11.34 1.06
N LEU A 40 -2.49 -11.80 -0.19
CA LEU A 40 -2.12 -13.18 -0.53
C LEU A 40 -0.59 -13.34 -0.48
N GLY A 41 -0.12 -14.19 0.42
CA GLY A 41 1.31 -14.50 0.57
C GLY A 41 1.75 -15.72 -0.24
N PRO A 42 3.06 -15.85 -0.52
CA PRO A 42 3.63 -16.99 -1.25
C PRO A 42 3.34 -18.35 -0.61
N ASP A 43 3.32 -18.41 0.73
CA ASP A 43 3.15 -19.66 1.48
C ASP A 43 1.74 -19.85 2.07
N ASP A 44 0.79 -18.94 1.78
CA ASP A 44 -0.57 -19.02 2.33
C ASP A 44 -1.55 -19.66 1.33
N ARG A 45 -1.40 -20.97 1.18
CA ARG A 45 -2.24 -21.77 0.26
C ARG A 45 -3.73 -21.71 0.62
N LEU A 46 -4.06 -21.63 1.90
CA LEU A 46 -5.46 -21.57 2.33
C LEU A 46 -6.10 -20.22 1.94
N ALA A 47 -5.40 -19.10 2.15
CA ALA A 47 -5.88 -17.80 1.69
C ALA A 47 -6.01 -17.77 0.17
N TRP A 48 -5.06 -18.37 -0.56
CA TRP A 48 -5.13 -18.49 -2.02
C TRP A 48 -6.37 -19.27 -2.48
N GLU A 49 -6.63 -20.44 -1.91
CA GLU A 49 -7.78 -21.29 -2.26
C GLU A 49 -9.13 -20.60 -1.91
N ALA A 50 -9.17 -19.84 -0.82
CA ALA A 50 -10.34 -19.07 -0.40
C ALA A 50 -10.60 -17.81 -1.24
N ALA A 51 -9.58 -17.30 -1.94
CA ALA A 51 -9.70 -16.08 -2.74
C ALA A 51 -10.56 -16.28 -3.99
N SER A 52 -11.32 -15.25 -4.34
CA SER A 52 -12.14 -15.26 -5.56
C SER A 52 -11.26 -15.53 -6.80
N PRO A 53 -11.79 -16.19 -7.83
CA PRO A 53 -11.05 -16.40 -9.09
C PRO A 53 -10.51 -15.10 -9.68
N GLN A 54 -11.27 -14.00 -9.57
CA GLN A 54 -10.88 -12.68 -10.06
C GLN A 54 -9.66 -12.14 -9.29
N ARG A 55 -9.64 -12.28 -7.96
CA ARG A 55 -8.52 -11.85 -7.14
C ARG A 55 -7.27 -12.67 -7.46
N ARG A 56 -7.40 -14.00 -7.57
CA ARG A 56 -6.28 -14.87 -7.96
C ARG A 56 -5.70 -14.49 -9.31
N THR A 57 -6.55 -14.28 -10.33
CA THR A 57 -6.09 -13.85 -11.67
C THR A 57 -5.31 -12.53 -11.59
N LEU A 58 -5.84 -11.54 -10.86
CA LEU A 58 -5.18 -10.25 -10.72
C LEU A 58 -3.85 -10.38 -9.95
N ALA A 59 -3.83 -11.16 -8.86
CA ALA A 59 -2.63 -11.41 -8.08
C ALA A 59 -1.56 -12.11 -8.93
N SER A 60 -1.93 -13.08 -9.76
CA SER A 60 -1.01 -13.78 -10.67
C SER A 60 -0.32 -12.86 -11.69
N TRP A 61 -0.91 -11.73 -12.07
CA TRP A 61 -0.31 -10.79 -13.04
C TRP A 61 0.82 -9.97 -12.45
N PHE A 62 0.77 -9.70 -11.14
CA PHE A 62 1.70 -8.83 -10.44
C PHE A 62 2.43 -9.56 -9.31
N TRP A 63 2.46 -10.89 -9.38
CA TRP A 63 2.99 -11.72 -8.32
C TRP A 63 4.50 -11.54 -8.20
N HIS A 64 4.97 -11.38 -6.97
CA HIS A 64 6.39 -11.41 -6.66
C HIS A 64 6.70 -12.67 -5.85
N ASP A 65 7.75 -13.41 -6.22
CA ASP A 65 8.11 -14.68 -5.57
C ASP A 65 8.29 -14.54 -4.05
N TYR A 66 8.84 -13.41 -3.60
CA TYR A 66 9.07 -13.15 -2.18
C TYR A 66 7.92 -12.38 -1.49
N TYR A 67 7.19 -11.52 -2.20
CA TYR A 67 6.21 -10.62 -1.58
C TYR A 67 4.75 -11.04 -1.84
N GLY A 68 4.52 -12.01 -2.71
CA GLY A 68 3.19 -12.45 -3.13
C GLY A 68 2.45 -11.34 -3.88
N GLU A 69 1.21 -11.05 -3.46
CA GLU A 69 0.35 -10.04 -4.06
C GLU A 69 0.72 -8.59 -3.67
N ARG A 70 1.55 -8.42 -2.63
CA ARG A 70 1.86 -7.13 -2.00
C ARG A 70 2.41 -6.13 -3.01
N ARG A 71 1.75 -4.98 -3.10
CA ARG A 71 2.17 -3.86 -3.95
C ARG A 71 1.55 -2.55 -3.49
N ASN A 72 2.18 -1.45 -3.90
CA ASN A 72 1.62 -0.10 -3.78
C ASN A 72 1.01 0.29 -5.13
N GLU A 73 -0.26 0.66 -5.14
CA GLU A 73 -0.97 1.09 -6.34
C GLU A 73 -1.92 2.23 -5.97
N ILE A 74 -1.62 3.45 -6.43
CA ILE A 74 -2.45 4.64 -6.21
C ILE A 74 -2.75 5.30 -7.54
N VAL A 75 -4.01 5.64 -7.76
CA VAL A 75 -4.45 6.44 -8.90
C VAL A 75 -4.82 7.83 -8.41
N PHE A 76 -4.22 8.84 -9.01
CA PHE A 76 -4.56 10.25 -8.83
C PHE A 76 -5.39 10.73 -10.01
N THR A 77 -6.38 11.60 -9.73
CA THR A 77 -7.23 12.21 -10.76
C THR A 77 -7.38 13.69 -10.45
N GLY A 78 -7.04 14.52 -11.42
CA GLY A 78 -7.00 15.96 -11.27
C GLY A 78 -6.66 16.66 -12.58
N VAL A 79 -6.61 17.99 -12.52
CA VAL A 79 -6.20 18.87 -13.64
C VAL A 79 -4.81 19.41 -13.32
N ASP A 80 -3.94 19.46 -14.33
CA ASP A 80 -2.56 19.96 -14.20
C ASP A 80 -1.78 19.32 -13.04
N LEU A 81 -1.92 18.00 -12.89
CA LEU A 81 -1.18 17.25 -11.88
C LEU A 81 0.32 17.32 -12.16
N ASP A 82 1.09 17.72 -11.15
CA ASP A 82 2.55 17.62 -11.18
C ASP A 82 2.97 16.16 -10.89
N GLU A 83 3.09 15.38 -11.96
CA GLU A 83 3.47 13.97 -11.89
C GLU A 83 4.84 13.75 -11.24
N GLU A 84 5.81 14.64 -11.53
CA GLU A 84 7.17 14.52 -11.01
C GLU A 84 7.20 14.77 -9.50
N LEU A 85 6.48 15.79 -9.03
CA LEU A 85 6.32 16.04 -7.60
C LEU A 85 5.60 14.88 -6.90
N LEU A 86 4.53 14.34 -7.50
CA LEU A 86 3.81 13.20 -6.93
C LEU A 86 4.71 11.96 -6.81
N ARG A 87 5.43 11.63 -7.88
CA ARG A 87 6.33 10.47 -7.92
C ARG A 87 7.47 10.64 -6.92
N SER A 88 8.18 11.76 -6.95
CA SER A 88 9.31 12.01 -6.02
C SER A 88 8.87 12.01 -4.56
N THR A 89 7.69 12.54 -4.24
CA THR A 89 7.13 12.50 -2.89
C THR A 89 6.88 11.07 -2.43
N LEU A 90 6.29 10.22 -3.29
CA LEU A 90 6.01 8.82 -2.96
C LEU A 90 7.31 8.00 -2.89
N ASP A 91 8.24 8.21 -3.81
CA ASP A 91 9.53 7.50 -3.85
C ASP A 91 10.37 7.79 -2.60
N ALA A 92 10.30 9.02 -2.08
CA ALA A 92 10.97 9.40 -0.83
C ALA A 92 10.42 8.68 0.42
N THR A 93 9.27 8.00 0.31
CA THR A 93 8.67 7.20 1.40
C THR A 93 8.93 5.70 1.27
N LEU A 94 9.61 5.26 0.22
CA LEU A 94 10.01 3.87 0.06
C LEU A 94 11.08 3.50 1.09
N LEU A 95 11.06 2.24 1.54
CA LEU A 95 12.14 1.71 2.35
C LEU A 95 13.46 1.78 1.59
N THR A 96 14.52 2.15 2.31
CA THR A 96 15.89 1.95 1.86
C THR A 96 16.25 0.46 1.83
N ASP A 97 17.28 0.08 1.08
CA ASP A 97 17.78 -1.30 1.05
C ASP A 97 18.10 -1.85 2.45
N HIS A 98 18.62 -0.98 3.33
CA HIS A 98 18.90 -1.33 4.72
C HIS A 98 17.60 -1.65 5.47
N GLU A 99 16.58 -0.78 5.41
CA GLU A 99 15.31 -1.02 6.11
C GLU A 99 14.56 -2.22 5.52
N LEU A 100 14.65 -2.44 4.20
CA LEU A 100 14.10 -3.62 3.55
C LEU A 100 14.78 -4.89 4.06
N SER A 101 16.10 -4.86 4.27
CA SER A 101 16.90 -6.01 4.73
C SER A 101 16.58 -6.45 6.17
N LEU A 102 15.98 -5.58 6.98
CA LEU A 102 15.51 -5.91 8.33
C LEU A 102 14.41 -6.98 8.33
N GLY A 103 13.69 -7.10 7.20
CA GLY A 103 12.61 -8.05 7.03
C GLY A 103 11.47 -7.88 8.02
N ARG A 104 10.56 -8.87 8.05
CA ARG A 104 9.34 -8.81 8.87
C ARG A 104 9.62 -8.60 10.36
N GLU A 105 10.69 -9.19 10.88
CA GLU A 105 11.04 -9.07 12.30
C GLU A 105 11.43 -7.64 12.68
N GLY A 106 12.25 -6.98 11.85
CA GLY A 106 12.61 -5.60 12.11
C GLY A 106 11.52 -4.59 11.77
N TRP A 107 10.67 -4.86 10.77
CA TRP A 107 9.59 -3.94 10.39
C TRP A 107 8.56 -3.72 11.51
N VAL A 108 8.32 -4.71 12.37
CA VAL A 108 7.40 -4.57 13.52
C VAL A 108 7.87 -3.47 14.49
N SER A 109 9.16 -3.14 14.49
CA SER A 109 9.72 -2.07 15.33
C SER A 109 9.62 -0.67 14.70
N ILE A 110 9.23 -0.58 13.43
CA ILE A 110 9.04 0.69 12.74
C ILE A 110 7.72 1.29 13.19
N HIS A 111 7.79 2.51 13.73
CA HIS A 111 6.61 3.27 14.16
C HIS A 111 5.62 3.46 13.01
N ASP A 112 4.31 3.38 13.29
CA ASP A 112 3.25 3.66 12.31
C ASP A 112 2.81 5.12 12.35
N PRO A 113 3.23 5.97 11.40
CA PRO A 113 2.79 7.37 11.40
C PRO A 113 1.39 7.55 10.80
N LEU A 114 0.76 6.50 10.26
CA LEU A 114 -0.45 6.61 9.44
C LEU A 114 -1.71 6.10 10.14
N LEU A 115 -1.59 5.02 10.93
CA LEU A 115 -2.71 4.33 11.53
C LEU A 115 -2.59 4.12 13.04
N ASP A 116 -1.46 4.44 13.68
CA ASP A 116 -1.37 4.46 15.16
C ASP A 116 -1.89 5.77 15.78
N VAL A 117 -2.39 6.70 14.94
CA VAL A 117 -3.01 7.95 15.39
C VAL A 117 -4.51 7.75 15.71
N GLU A 118 -4.84 6.78 16.56
CA GLU A 118 -6.14 6.74 17.26
C GLU A 118 -5.92 7.14 18.72
N GLY A 119 -6.09 8.44 19.00
CA GLY A 119 -5.93 8.98 20.35
C GLY A 119 -6.07 10.49 20.50
N ASN A 120 -7.07 11.13 19.85
CA ASN A 120 -7.81 12.28 20.39
C ASN A 120 -9.14 12.48 19.66
#